data_AF-A0A2X4AKE8-F1
#
_entry.id   AF-A0A2X4AKE8-F1
#
_cell.length_a   1.000
_cell.length_b   1.000
_cell.length_c   1.000
_cell.angle_alpha   90.00
_cell.angle_beta   90.00
_cell.angle_gamma   90.00
#
_symmetry.space_group_name_H-M   'P 1'
#
loop_
_entity.id
_entity.type
_entity.pdbx_description
1 polymer ?
#
loop_
_entity_poly.entity_id
_entity_poly.type
_entity_poly.pdbx_seq_one_letter_code
_entity_poly.pdbx_strand_id
1 'polypeptide(L)'
;MGVADYEMTAGIDLDFNVNDGSEIIYLHNKKNESVSVEGYQHLPDGLKLNKDEITDEKMDAFSREGYLKGVEKNSLGSPKAEIVYNLEIRRVQGREFYEWK
;
A
#
# COMPACT_ATOMS: atom_id res chain seq x y z
N MET A 1 -8.30 -17.29 -2.41
CA MET A 1 -8.72 -16.45 -1.27
C MET A 1 -7.68 -15.35 -1.20
N GLY A 2 -7.99 -14.17 -1.75
CA GLY A 2 -7.00 -13.13 -2.02
C GLY A 2 -6.80 -12.21 -0.82
N VAL A 3 -5.58 -11.67 -0.68
CA VAL A 3 -5.31 -10.23 -0.59
C VAL A 3 -3.89 -9.96 -1.10
N ALA A 4 -3.75 -8.97 -1.98
CA ALA A 4 -2.56 -8.15 -2.15
C ALA A 4 -3.07 -6.76 -2.58
N ASP A 5 -2.97 -5.74 -1.71
CA ASP A 5 -3.52 -4.41 -1.96
C ASP A 5 -2.53 -3.31 -1.57
N TYR A 6 -2.13 -2.47 -2.54
CA TYR A 6 -1.34 -1.25 -2.34
C TYR A 6 -2.07 0.02 -2.81
N GLU A 7 -3.41 0.01 -2.83
CA GLU A 7 -4.22 1.20 -3.12
C GLU A 7 -5.45 1.36 -2.19
N MET A 8 -5.86 0.32 -1.48
CA MET A 8 -6.75 0.39 -0.31
C MET A 8 -6.09 -0.34 0.84
N THR A 9 -6.36 0.09 2.07
CA THR A 9 -5.79 -0.33 3.37
C THR A 9 -5.71 -1.84 3.68
N ALA A 10 -6.02 -2.75 2.76
CA ALA A 10 -6.09 -4.19 3.02
C ALA A 10 -4.72 -4.93 2.96
N GLY A 11 -3.64 -4.29 2.50
CA GLY A 11 -2.30 -4.88 2.49
C GLY A 11 -1.28 -4.25 3.46
N ILE A 12 -1.70 -3.21 4.19
CA ILE A 12 -0.87 -2.46 5.14
C ILE A 12 -1.65 -2.27 6.43
N ASP A 13 -1.16 -2.81 7.54
CA ASP A 13 -1.68 -2.52 8.87
C ASP A 13 -0.73 -1.60 9.62
N LEU A 14 -1.27 -0.53 10.20
CA LEU A 14 -0.55 0.44 11.00
C LEU A 14 -1.02 0.32 12.45
N ASP A 15 -0.07 0.12 13.37
CA ASP A 15 -0.36 -0.01 14.79
C ASP A 15 0.73 0.68 15.62
N PHE A 16 0.55 0.66 16.94
CA PHE A 16 1.56 1.13 17.87
C PHE A 16 1.79 0.13 19.00
N ASN A 17 3.05 -0.06 19.35
CA ASN A 17 3.44 -0.90 20.48
C ASN A 17 2.84 -0.36 21.78
N VAL A 18 2.12 -1.21 22.51
CA VAL A 18 1.41 -0.83 23.73
C VAL A 18 2.35 -0.43 24.88
N ASN A 19 3.61 -0.87 24.85
CA ASN A 19 4.56 -0.66 25.94
C ASN A 19 5.36 0.65 25.79
N ASP A 20 5.84 0.95 24.59
CA ASP A 20 6.70 2.11 24.33
C ASP A 20 6.11 3.12 23.34
N GLY A 21 4.96 2.80 22.73
CA GLY A 21 4.27 3.66 21.79
C GLY A 21 4.94 3.77 20.41
N SER A 22 5.97 2.97 20.12
CA SER A 22 6.63 2.94 18.81
C SER A 22 5.67 2.53 17.69
N GLU A 23 5.91 3.05 16.49
CA GLU A 23 5.14 2.75 15.28
C GLU A 23 5.43 1.33 14.80
N ILE A 24 4.37 0.55 14.56
CA ILE A 24 4.45 -0.78 13.99
C ILE A 24 3.80 -0.74 12.61
N ILE A 25 4.52 -1.27 11.61
CA ILE A 25 4.00 -1.43 10.25
C ILE A 25 4.04 -2.92 9.91
N TYR A 26 2.88 -3.47 9.56
CA TYR A 26 2.77 -4.80 8.98
C TYR A 26 2.42 -4.70 7.50
N LEU A 27 3.11 -5.51 6.69
CA LEU A 27 2.76 -5.72 5.30
C LEU A 27 2.30 -7.15 5.09
N HIS A 28 1.30 -7.32 4.23
CA HIS A 28 0.80 -8.65 3.88
C HIS A 28 1.61 -9.24 2.73
N ASN A 29 2.10 -10.45 2.92
CA ASN A 29 2.71 -11.20 1.82
C ASN A 29 1.63 -11.83 0.91
N LYS A 30 2.06 -12.51 -0.16
CA LYS A 30 1.15 -13.17 -1.12
C LYS A 30 0.24 -14.26 -0.52
N LYS A 31 0.57 -14.76 0.67
CA LYS A 31 -0.24 -15.73 1.42
C LYS A 31 -1.18 -15.05 2.41
N ASN A 32 -1.26 -13.72 2.39
CA ASN A 32 -1.99 -12.90 3.34
C ASN A 32 -1.49 -13.07 4.79
N GLU A 33 -0.19 -13.36 4.97
CA GLU A 33 0.46 -13.39 6.28
C GLU A 33 1.00 -11.98 6.58
N SER A 34 0.70 -11.46 7.78
CA SER A 34 1.20 -10.16 8.25
C SER A 34 2.67 -10.28 8.68
N VAL A 35 3.53 -9.45 8.12
CA VAL A 35 4.97 -9.43 8.42
C VAL A 35 5.35 -8.03 8.90
N SER A 36 5.90 -7.92 10.13
CA SER A 36 6.42 -6.64 10.62
C SER A 36 7.65 -6.23 9.78
N VAL A 37 7.69 -4.96 9.40
CA VAL A 37 8.79 -4.39 8.61
C VAL A 37 9.65 -3.38 9.37
N GLU A 38 9.45 -3.22 10.67
CA GLU A 38 10.13 -2.22 11.52
C GLU A 38 11.66 -2.39 11.53
N GLY A 39 12.14 -3.62 11.41
CA GLY A 39 13.57 -3.95 11.41
C GLY A 39 14.26 -3.85 10.04
N TYR A 40 13.55 -3.45 8.98
CA TYR A 40 14.06 -3.50 7.62
C TYR A 40 14.28 -2.11 7.03
N GLN A 41 15.50 -1.85 6.57
CA GLN A 41 15.82 -0.61 5.84
C GLN A 41 15.22 -0.58 4.43
N HIS A 42 15.00 -1.76 3.83
CA HIS A 42 14.46 -1.92 2.49
C HIS A 42 13.36 -2.98 2.50
N LEU A 43 12.38 -2.85 1.59
CA LEU A 43 11.28 -3.81 1.48
C LEU A 43 11.82 -5.24 1.27
N PRO A 44 11.51 -6.18 2.18
CA PRO A 44 11.96 -7.57 2.07
C PRO A 44 11.50 -8.23 0.77
N ASP A 45 12.33 -9.10 0.19
CA ASP A 45 12.01 -9.77 -1.08
C ASP A 45 10.72 -10.60 -1.03
N GLY A 46 10.44 -11.24 0.11
CA GLY A 46 9.21 -12.00 0.33
C GLY A 46 7.93 -11.16 0.35
N LEU A 47 8.06 -9.83 0.50
CA LEU A 47 6.95 -8.87 0.50
C LEU A 47 6.81 -8.13 -0.83
N LYS A 48 7.74 -8.33 -1.77
CA LYS A 48 7.64 -7.75 -3.12
C LYS A 48 6.51 -8.44 -3.91
N LEU A 49 5.56 -7.63 -4.36
CA LEU A 49 4.55 -8.09 -5.32
C LEU A 49 5.14 -8.06 -6.73
N ASN A 50 5.46 -9.25 -7.24
CA ASN A 50 6.00 -9.37 -8.60
C ASN A 50 4.91 -9.32 -9.69
N LYS A 51 3.69 -9.75 -9.37
CA LYS A 51 2.52 -9.78 -10.28
C LYS A 51 1.26 -10.00 -9.44
N ASP A 52 0.18 -9.30 -9.80
CA ASP A 52 -1.16 -9.55 -9.28
C ASP A 52 -2.16 -9.50 -10.45
N GLU A 53 -2.64 -10.66 -10.88
CA GLU A 53 -3.47 -10.78 -12.09
C GLU A 53 -4.82 -10.07 -11.92
N ILE A 54 -5.36 -10.03 -10.70
CA ILE A 54 -6.64 -9.38 -10.41
C ILE A 54 -6.51 -7.86 -10.55
N THR A 55 -5.44 -7.28 -10.00
CA THR A 55 -5.13 -5.87 -10.11
C THR A 55 -4.87 -5.49 -11.56
N ASP A 56 -4.06 -6.28 -12.28
CA ASP A 56 -3.79 -6.07 -13.71
C ASP A 56 -5.11 -6.07 -14.53
N GLU A 57 -5.98 -7.05 -14.32
CA GLU A 57 -7.27 -7.15 -15.01
C GLU A 57 -8.20 -5.97 -14.70
N LYS A 58 -8.26 -5.54 -13.43
CA LYS A 58 -9.07 -4.38 -13.01
C LYS A 58 -8.55 -3.07 -13.62
N MET A 59 -7.24 -2.86 -13.61
CA MET A 59 -6.62 -1.67 -14.20
C MET A 59 -6.85 -1.62 -15.72
N ASP A 60 -6.72 -2.76 -16.41
CA ASP A 60 -6.99 -2.87 -17.84
C ASP A 60 -8.47 -2.57 -18.14
N ALA A 61 -9.41 -3.08 -17.33
CA ALA A 61 -10.84 -2.79 -17.46
C ALA A 61 -11.15 -1.30 -17.21
N PHE A 62 -10.60 -0.71 -16.16
CA PHE A 62 -10.84 0.70 -15.81
C PHE A 62 -10.23 1.69 -16.81
N SER A 63 -9.08 1.36 -17.40
CA SER A 63 -8.52 2.12 -18.51
C SER A 63 -9.43 2.03 -19.74
N ARG A 64 -9.86 0.83 -20.13
CA ARG A 64 -10.78 0.61 -21.27
C ARG A 64 -12.12 1.34 -21.12
N GLU A 65 -12.66 1.39 -19.91
CA GLU A 65 -13.93 2.06 -19.60
C GLU A 65 -13.77 3.58 -19.41
N GLY A 66 -12.55 4.11 -19.46
CA GLY A 66 -12.26 5.54 -19.39
C GLY A 66 -12.32 6.13 -17.97
N TYR A 67 -12.32 5.29 -16.94
CA TYR A 67 -12.23 5.75 -15.54
C TYR A 67 -10.82 6.26 -15.20
N LEU A 68 -9.78 5.68 -15.83
CA LEU A 68 -8.40 6.13 -15.66
C LEU A 68 -8.00 7.06 -16.81
N LYS A 69 -7.96 8.37 -16.54
CA LYS A 69 -7.60 9.39 -17.54
C LYS A 69 -6.08 9.55 -17.62
N GLY A 70 -5.52 9.38 -18.82
CA GLY A 70 -4.08 9.54 -19.05
C GLY A 70 -3.22 8.41 -18.44
N VAL A 71 -3.85 7.28 -18.11
CA VAL A 71 -3.16 6.07 -17.63
C VAL A 71 -3.14 5.04 -18.75
N GLU A 72 -1.94 4.69 -19.19
CA GLU A 72 -1.70 3.68 -20.21
C GLU A 72 -0.71 2.65 -19.68
N LYS A 73 -1.02 1.37 -19.92
CA LYS A 73 -0.11 0.27 -19.59
C LYS A 73 1.07 0.31 -20.55
N ASN A 74 2.27 0.48 -20.00
CA ASN A 74 3.50 0.45 -20.77
C ASN A 74 4.57 -0.34 -20.01
N SER A 75 5.53 -0.94 -20.73
CA SER A 75 6.59 -1.75 -20.13
C SER A 75 7.66 -0.96 -19.38
N LEU A 76 7.76 0.36 -19.60
CA LEU A 76 8.67 1.25 -18.91
C LEU A 76 8.11 1.70 -17.54
N GLY A 77 6.81 1.49 -17.31
CA GLY A 77 6.08 2.02 -16.16
C GLY A 77 6.06 3.56 -16.13
N SER A 78 6.25 4.10 -14.93
CA SER A 78 6.28 5.54 -14.67
C SER A 78 7.68 5.96 -14.21
N PRO A 79 8.70 5.98 -15.08
CA PRO A 79 10.10 6.23 -14.70
C PRO A 79 10.34 7.65 -14.18
N LYS A 80 9.38 8.56 -14.41
CA LYS A 80 9.41 9.96 -13.98
C LYS A 80 8.37 10.26 -12.90
N ALA A 81 7.73 9.26 -12.30
CA ALA A 81 6.81 9.49 -11.20
C ALA A 81 7.56 10.15 -10.04
N GLU A 82 6.99 11.24 -9.52
CA GLU A 82 7.44 11.82 -8.26
C GLU A 82 6.90 10.95 -7.12
N ILE A 83 7.80 10.51 -6.24
CA ILE A 83 7.45 9.74 -5.05
C ILE A 83 7.51 10.70 -3.87
N VAL A 84 6.36 10.97 -3.27
CA VAL A 84 6.24 11.75 -2.04
C VAL A 84 5.98 10.77 -0.89
N TYR A 85 6.84 10.81 0.12
CA TYR A 85 6.73 9.92 1.28
C TYR A 85 5.97 10.60 2.41
N ASN A 86 5.03 9.87 3.01
CA ASN A 86 4.55 10.20 4.35
C ASN A 86 5.55 9.60 5.35
N LEU A 87 6.07 10.44 6.25
CA LEU A 87 7.14 10.05 7.18
C LEU A 87 6.65 9.81 8.61
N GLU A 88 5.36 10.03 8.89
CA GLU A 88 4.79 9.95 10.23
C GLU A 88 3.46 9.21 10.20
N ILE A 89 3.21 8.35 11.20
CA ILE A 89 1.89 7.79 11.47
C ILE A 89 1.27 8.56 12.64
N ARG A 90 0.08 9.12 12.42
CA ARG A 90 -0.60 9.94 13.43
C ARG A 90 -1.74 9.17 14.08
N ARG A 91 -1.74 9.14 15.42
CA ARG A 91 -2.92 8.74 16.19
C ARG A 91 -3.93 9.89 16.14
N VAL A 92 -5.10 9.63 15.61
CA VAL A 92 -6.24 10.54 15.75
C VAL A 92 -7.08 10.12 16.96
N GLN A 93 -7.35 11.06 17.86
CA GLN A 93 -8.16 10.81 19.06
C GLN A 93 -9.66 10.75 18.73
N GLY A 94 -10.09 11.31 17.59
CA GLY A 94 -11.48 11.31 17.13
C GLY A 94 -11.68 10.62 15.78
N ARG A 95 -12.87 10.06 15.55
CA ARG A 95 -13.35 9.60 14.23
C ARG A 95 -13.80 10.78 13.34
N GLU A 96 -13.19 11.93 13.50
CA GLU A 96 -13.69 13.16 12.94
C GLU A 96 -12.81 13.60 11.76
N PHE A 97 -13.39 13.56 10.57
CA PHE A 97 -12.76 13.86 9.29
C PHE A 97 -12.08 15.25 9.24
N TYR A 98 -12.50 16.19 10.08
CA TYR A 98 -11.97 17.55 10.11
C TYR A 98 -10.62 17.72 10.84
N GLU A 99 -10.13 16.69 11.55
CA GLU A 99 -8.78 16.70 12.14
C GLU A 99 -7.68 16.48 11.08
N TRP A 100 -8.05 16.18 9.83
CA TRP A 100 -7.14 15.88 8.71
C TRP A 100 -6.96 17.05 7.72
N LYS A 101 -7.28 18.29 8.12
CA LYS A 101 -7.10 19.48 7.27
C LYS A 101 -5.65 19.98 7.18
#